data_AF-A0A7J9RLA7-F1
#
_entry.id   AF-A0A7J9RLA7-F1
#
_cell.length_a   1.000
_cell.length_b   1.000
_cell.length_c   1.000
_cell.angle_alpha   90.00
_cell.angle_beta   90.00
_cell.angle_gamma   90.00
#
_symmetry.space_group_name_H-M   'P 1'
#
loop_
_entity.id
_entity.type
_entity.pdbx_description
1 polymer ?
#
loop_
_entity_poly.entity_id
_entity_poly.type
_entity_poly.pdbx_seq_one_letter_code
_entity_poly.pdbx_strand_id
1 'polypeptide(L)'
;IQSIQATNTDAFIERIDQLSIPDSHQQIFISRYPASILVDRLDISKIRCYWLTLLQESGSLEPSLEKLNHLIQSTISDGQGSIFVEGIEWLISLHGFDAVHSMIRSVAEKISVSNWSIFLSISEDSFDQQQRSRMYREAPLVEFQEKSIQSHEEHLSPSVSDSMVRPSGLEMDLNDDGTPKLILLTRLPRTGFTKNILQRRILQWRRMGLDTTEIEATLYSDDEEVMYDRYVSVEENVRRATELERYIMENVMDTQEKTIALFRLRQLTGLDELERTYFSN
;
A
#
# COMPACT_ATOMS: atom_id res chain seq x y z
N ILE A 1 7.58 -0.86 -21.35
CA ILE A 1 6.88 -1.56 -20.25
C ILE A 1 7.91 -1.94 -19.21
N GLN A 2 7.55 -1.93 -17.94
CA GLN A 2 8.42 -2.34 -16.83
C GLN A 2 7.65 -3.27 -15.89
N SER A 3 8.38 -4.01 -15.06
CA SER A 3 7.84 -4.91 -14.06
C SER A 3 8.18 -4.44 -12.66
N ILE A 4 7.23 -4.58 -11.74
CA ILE A 4 7.41 -4.31 -10.32
C ILE A 4 7.22 -5.63 -9.59
N GLN A 5 8.20 -5.97 -8.77
CA GLN A 5 8.08 -7.14 -7.92
C GLN A 5 7.10 -6.87 -6.78
N ALA A 6 6.00 -7.60 -6.77
CA ALA A 6 4.97 -7.48 -5.76
C ALA A 6 4.23 -8.82 -5.61
N THR A 7 4.07 -9.27 -4.37
CA THR A 7 3.39 -10.53 -4.03
C THR A 7 1.88 -10.37 -3.89
N ASN A 8 1.41 -9.14 -3.69
CA ASN A 8 0.01 -8.79 -3.55
C ASN A 8 -0.25 -7.34 -3.99
N THR A 9 -1.52 -6.96 -4.04
CA THR A 9 -1.98 -5.62 -4.46
C THR A 9 -1.42 -4.51 -3.59
N ASP A 10 -1.33 -4.69 -2.28
CA ASP A 10 -0.82 -3.67 -1.37
C ASP A 10 0.67 -3.39 -1.64
N ALA A 11 1.49 -4.45 -1.79
CA ALA A 11 2.89 -4.32 -2.15
C ALA A 11 3.08 -3.65 -3.52
N PHE A 12 2.20 -3.94 -4.47
CA PHE A 12 2.25 -3.32 -5.79
C PHE A 12 1.93 -1.82 -5.71
N ILE A 13 0.86 -1.46 -4.98
CA ILE A 13 0.48 -0.07 -4.73
C ILE A 13 1.61 0.69 -4.01
N GLU A 14 2.22 0.09 -2.99
CA GLU A 14 3.32 0.71 -2.24
C GLU A 14 4.54 1.01 -3.12
N ARG A 15 4.80 0.18 -4.15
CA ARG A 15 5.86 0.42 -5.13
C ARG A 15 5.49 1.45 -6.18
N ILE A 16 4.24 1.46 -6.64
CA ILE A 16 3.72 2.53 -7.50
C ILE A 16 3.84 3.88 -6.81
N ASP A 17 3.58 3.89 -5.51
CA ASP A 17 3.69 5.05 -4.65
C ASP A 17 5.10 5.64 -4.54
N GLN A 18 6.13 4.86 -4.86
CA GLN A 18 7.53 5.30 -4.93
C GLN A 18 7.89 5.89 -6.30
N LEU A 19 7.04 5.70 -7.31
CA LEU A 19 7.23 6.28 -8.64
C LEU A 19 6.83 7.76 -8.61
N SER A 20 7.72 8.63 -9.11
CA SER A 20 7.40 10.03 -9.32
C SER A 20 6.58 10.18 -10.62
N ILE A 21 5.26 10.09 -10.51
CA ILE A 21 4.33 10.29 -11.62
C ILE A 21 3.87 11.74 -11.59
N PRO A 22 4.08 12.54 -12.65
CA PRO A 22 3.64 13.94 -12.64
C PRO A 22 2.11 14.03 -12.58
N ASP A 23 1.57 14.98 -11.81
CA ASP A 23 0.11 15.14 -11.63
C ASP A 23 -0.67 15.38 -12.95
N SER A 24 0.01 15.85 -14.00
CA SER A 24 -0.58 16.03 -15.34
C SER A 24 -0.78 14.73 -16.12
N HIS A 25 -0.21 13.61 -15.66
CA HIS A 25 -0.31 12.32 -16.32
C HIS A 25 -1.59 11.61 -15.93
N GLN A 26 -2.25 11.03 -16.93
CA GLN A 26 -3.37 10.15 -16.68
C GLN A 26 -2.87 8.86 -16.02
N GLN A 27 -3.65 8.34 -15.07
CA GLN A 27 -3.31 7.12 -14.36
C GLN A 27 -4.46 6.13 -14.48
N ILE A 28 -4.12 4.90 -14.90
CA ILE A 28 -5.08 3.80 -15.01
C ILE A 28 -4.57 2.64 -14.15
N PHE A 29 -5.47 2.04 -13.37
CA PHE A 29 -5.16 0.88 -12.53
C PHE A 29 -6.10 -0.28 -12.88
N ILE A 30 -5.54 -1.35 -13.44
CA ILE A 30 -6.26 -2.58 -13.80
C ILE A 30 -6.00 -3.62 -12.70
N SER A 31 -7.06 -4.02 -12.01
CA SER A 31 -6.98 -4.79 -10.77
C SER A 31 -8.01 -5.90 -10.70
N ARG A 32 -7.72 -6.99 -9.98
CA ARG A 32 -8.75 -7.99 -9.66
C ARG A 32 -9.71 -7.55 -8.56
N TYR A 33 -9.45 -6.39 -7.94
CA TYR A 33 -10.32 -5.79 -6.93
C TYR A 33 -11.20 -4.70 -7.57
N PRO A 34 -12.49 -4.61 -7.16
CA PRO A 34 -13.34 -3.52 -7.57
C PRO A 34 -12.87 -2.18 -6.98
N ALA A 35 -13.22 -1.07 -7.63
CA ALA A 35 -12.85 0.28 -7.19
C ALA A 35 -13.30 0.60 -5.76
N SER A 36 -14.42 0.01 -5.31
CA SER A 36 -14.93 0.15 -3.94
C SER A 36 -14.01 -0.43 -2.86
N ILE A 37 -13.17 -1.41 -3.20
CA ILE A 37 -12.14 -1.94 -2.29
C ILE A 37 -10.85 -1.14 -2.44
N LEU A 38 -10.56 -0.66 -3.65
CA LEU A 38 -9.36 0.12 -3.93
C LEU A 38 -9.42 1.54 -3.38
N VAL A 39 -10.60 2.11 -3.10
CA VAL A 39 -10.74 3.45 -2.51
C VAL A 39 -10.02 3.59 -1.16
N ASP A 40 -9.93 2.51 -0.39
CA ASP A 40 -9.19 2.48 0.88
C ASP A 40 -7.66 2.32 0.68
N ARG A 41 -7.20 2.22 -0.58
CA ARG A 41 -5.79 1.93 -0.94
C ARG A 41 -5.20 2.92 -1.95
N LEU A 42 -6.02 3.54 -2.80
CA LEU A 42 -5.62 4.41 -3.90
C LEU A 42 -6.43 5.72 -3.87
N ASP A 43 -5.80 6.81 -4.29
CA ASP A 43 -6.52 8.05 -4.61
C ASP A 43 -7.26 7.90 -5.94
N ILE A 44 -8.45 7.29 -5.88
CA ILE A 44 -9.32 7.06 -7.04
C ILE A 44 -9.82 8.34 -7.71
N SER A 45 -9.61 9.52 -7.10
CA SER A 45 -9.94 10.80 -7.75
C SER A 45 -8.96 11.14 -8.87
N LYS A 46 -7.72 10.64 -8.77
CA LYS A 46 -6.65 10.83 -9.76
C LYS A 46 -6.43 9.62 -10.66
N ILE A 47 -6.88 8.44 -10.23
CA ILE A 47 -6.61 7.16 -10.88
C ILE A 47 -7.92 6.52 -11.37
N ARG A 48 -8.00 6.23 -12.67
CA ARG A 48 -9.13 5.48 -13.24
C ARG A 48 -8.92 3.98 -13.01
N CYS A 49 -9.82 3.34 -12.26
CA CYS A 49 -9.75 1.91 -11.98
C CYS A 49 -10.60 1.08 -12.96
N TYR A 50 -10.07 -0.08 -13.38
CA TYR A 50 -10.81 -1.11 -14.10
C TYR A 50 -10.75 -2.41 -13.31
N TRP A 51 -11.93 -3.00 -13.07
CA TRP A 51 -12.04 -4.25 -12.33
C TRP A 51 -11.95 -5.46 -13.26
N LEU A 52 -10.81 -6.13 -13.25
CA LEU A 52 -10.57 -7.37 -13.97
C LEU A 52 -11.38 -8.52 -13.36
N THR A 53 -12.52 -8.86 -13.97
CA THR A 53 -13.46 -9.87 -13.45
C THR A 53 -14.31 -10.48 -14.56
N LEU A 54 -14.86 -11.68 -14.32
CA LEU A 54 -15.86 -12.30 -15.19
C LEU A 54 -17.26 -11.70 -15.01
N LEU A 55 -17.47 -10.91 -13.95
CA LEU A 55 -18.73 -10.25 -13.67
C LEU A 55 -18.96 -9.10 -14.66
N GLN A 56 -20.18 -8.99 -15.17
CA GLN A 56 -20.58 -7.93 -16.11
C GLN A 56 -21.25 -6.79 -15.35
N GLU A 57 -20.43 -5.91 -14.78
CA GLU A 57 -20.87 -4.75 -14.01
C GLU A 57 -20.22 -3.46 -14.54
N SER A 58 -20.72 -2.31 -14.10
CA SER A 58 -20.13 -1.02 -14.48
C SER A 58 -18.68 -0.93 -14.01
N GLY A 59 -17.76 -0.59 -14.92
CA GLY A 59 -16.32 -0.51 -14.62
C GLY A 59 -15.61 -1.85 -14.60
N SER A 60 -16.28 -2.95 -14.98
CA SER A 60 -15.63 -4.24 -15.14
C SER A 60 -14.91 -4.36 -16.48
N LEU A 61 -13.84 -5.14 -16.46
CA LEU A 61 -13.03 -5.52 -17.60
C LEU A 61 -12.94 -7.05 -17.57
N GLU A 62 -13.50 -7.70 -18.60
CA GLU A 62 -13.37 -9.15 -18.71
C GLU A 62 -11.90 -9.54 -18.87
N PRO A 63 -11.43 -10.62 -18.22
CA PRO A 63 -10.05 -11.12 -18.34
C PRO A 63 -9.79 -11.79 -19.70
N SER A 64 -10.03 -11.04 -20.78
CA SER A 64 -9.79 -11.41 -22.17
C SER A 64 -8.61 -10.60 -22.71
N LEU A 65 -7.63 -11.29 -23.31
CA LEU A 65 -6.46 -10.64 -23.90
C LEU A 65 -6.86 -9.62 -24.99
N GLU A 66 -7.93 -9.90 -25.74
CA GLU A 66 -8.45 -8.99 -26.76
C GLU A 66 -8.96 -7.69 -26.12
N LYS A 67 -9.77 -7.80 -25.06
CA LYS A 67 -10.36 -6.64 -24.37
C LYS A 67 -9.31 -5.81 -23.64
N LEU A 68 -8.34 -6.45 -22.96
CA LEU A 68 -7.19 -5.76 -22.37
C LEU A 68 -6.40 -5.01 -23.44
N ASN A 69 -6.07 -5.68 -24.54
CA ASN A 69 -5.28 -5.08 -25.61
C ASN A 69 -6.01 -3.91 -26.26
N HIS A 70 -7.32 -4.03 -26.49
CA HIS A 70 -8.15 -2.94 -27.00
C HIS A 70 -8.16 -1.75 -26.03
N LEU A 71 -8.38 -1.98 -24.73
CA LEU A 71 -8.37 -0.93 -23.70
C LEU A 71 -7.02 -0.20 -23.66
N ILE A 72 -5.92 -0.95 -23.65
CA ILE A 72 -4.58 -0.36 -23.62
C ILE A 72 -4.36 0.45 -24.90
N GLN A 73 -4.67 -0.09 -26.08
CA GLN A 73 -4.49 0.61 -27.35
C GLN A 73 -5.32 1.88 -27.47
N SER A 74 -6.59 1.84 -27.06
CA SER A 74 -7.44 3.02 -27.07
C SER A 74 -6.91 4.09 -26.12
N THR A 75 -6.35 3.67 -24.98
CA THR A 75 -5.78 4.58 -23.98
C THR A 75 -4.52 5.26 -24.52
N ILE A 76 -3.58 4.49 -25.07
CA ILE A 76 -2.27 5.02 -25.45
C ILE A 76 -2.28 5.80 -26.78
N SER A 77 -3.43 5.79 -27.49
CA SER A 77 -3.59 6.48 -28.76
C SER A 77 -3.58 8.00 -28.61
N ASP A 78 -3.85 8.52 -27.41
CA ASP A 78 -3.86 9.94 -27.10
C ASP A 78 -3.27 10.21 -25.69
N GLY A 79 -2.78 11.42 -25.48
CA GLY A 79 -2.28 11.88 -24.19
C GLY A 79 -0.98 11.22 -23.73
N GLN A 80 -0.79 11.24 -22.41
CA GLN A 80 0.38 10.72 -21.73
C GLN A 80 -0.05 10.21 -20.35
N GLY A 81 0.57 9.13 -19.89
CA GLY A 81 0.13 8.52 -18.65
C GLY A 81 0.87 7.27 -18.22
N SER A 82 0.37 6.67 -17.16
CA SER A 82 0.84 5.38 -16.64
C SER A 82 -0.32 4.41 -16.48
N ILE A 83 -0.11 3.16 -16.90
CA ILE A 83 -1.04 2.06 -16.70
C ILE A 83 -0.39 1.06 -15.73
N PHE A 84 -1.07 0.80 -14.63
CA PHE A 84 -0.68 -0.20 -13.64
C PHE A 84 -1.55 -1.43 -13.83
N VAL A 85 -0.93 -2.59 -13.96
CA VAL A 85 -1.65 -3.85 -14.20
C VAL A 85 -1.18 -4.90 -13.20
N GLU A 86 -2.12 -5.43 -12.44
CA GLU A 86 -1.89 -6.60 -11.59
C GLU A 86 -2.75 -7.80 -12.04
N GLY A 87 -2.48 -8.98 -11.49
CA GLY A 87 -3.21 -10.20 -11.81
C GLY A 87 -2.82 -10.82 -13.15
N ILE A 88 -1.59 -10.55 -13.63
CA ILE A 88 -1.03 -11.18 -14.82
C ILE A 88 -0.96 -12.70 -14.66
N GLU A 89 -0.67 -13.17 -13.45
CA GLU A 89 -0.69 -14.58 -13.06
C GLU A 89 -2.04 -15.22 -13.34
N TRP A 90 -3.12 -14.49 -13.06
CA TRP A 90 -4.47 -14.96 -13.32
C TRP A 90 -4.76 -15.01 -14.83
N LEU A 91 -4.35 -14.00 -15.60
CA LEU A 91 -4.47 -14.05 -17.06
C LEU A 91 -3.69 -15.23 -17.65
N ILE A 92 -2.53 -15.55 -17.11
CA ILE A 92 -1.71 -16.69 -17.53
C ILE A 92 -2.39 -18.01 -17.18
N SER A 93 -3.04 -18.10 -16.02
CA SER A 93 -3.83 -19.29 -15.66
C SER A 93 -5.02 -19.54 -16.61
N LEU A 94 -5.57 -18.48 -17.23
CA LEU A 94 -6.70 -18.56 -18.14
C LEU A 94 -6.29 -18.82 -19.60
N HIS A 95 -5.24 -18.15 -20.08
CA HIS A 95 -4.88 -18.14 -21.51
C HIS A 95 -3.57 -18.85 -21.83
N GLY A 96 -2.84 -19.29 -20.80
CA GLY A 96 -1.50 -19.84 -20.93
C GLY A 96 -0.42 -18.76 -21.06
N PHE A 97 0.79 -19.12 -20.66
CA PHE A 97 1.93 -18.19 -20.62
C PHE A 97 2.25 -17.58 -22.00
N ASP A 98 2.33 -18.39 -23.05
CA ASP A 98 2.75 -17.91 -24.38
C ASP A 98 1.77 -16.90 -25.00
N ALA A 99 0.47 -17.06 -24.76
CA ALA A 99 -0.54 -16.12 -25.25
C ALA A 99 -0.42 -14.76 -24.56
N VAL A 100 -0.27 -14.76 -23.23
CA VAL A 100 -0.08 -13.53 -22.44
C VAL A 100 1.25 -12.86 -22.77
N HIS A 101 2.33 -13.65 -22.87
CA HIS A 101 3.66 -13.16 -23.25
C HIS A 101 3.65 -12.49 -24.64
N SER A 102 2.96 -13.10 -25.61
CA SER A 102 2.78 -12.52 -26.96
C SER A 102 2.00 -11.21 -26.92
N MET A 103 0.93 -11.13 -26.11
CA MET A 103 0.18 -9.89 -25.90
C MET A 103 1.08 -8.80 -25.30
N ILE A 104 1.81 -9.11 -24.23
CA ILE A 104 2.72 -8.15 -23.57
C ILE A 104 3.76 -7.63 -24.56
N ARG A 105 4.36 -8.51 -25.38
CA ARG A 105 5.31 -8.10 -26.42
C ARG A 105 4.66 -7.15 -27.44
N SER A 106 3.46 -7.47 -27.92
CA SER A 106 2.74 -6.59 -28.85
C SER A 106 2.41 -5.23 -28.23
N VAL A 107 2.05 -5.20 -26.94
CA VAL A 107 1.81 -3.94 -26.21
C VAL A 107 3.13 -3.19 -26.01
N ALA A 108 4.24 -3.88 -25.74
CA ALA A 108 5.54 -3.25 -25.53
C ALA A 108 6.03 -2.48 -26.77
N GLU A 109 5.85 -3.07 -27.95
CA GLU A 109 6.11 -2.40 -29.23
C GLU A 109 5.33 -1.09 -29.35
N LYS A 110 4.01 -1.11 -29.07
CA LYS A 110 3.17 0.10 -29.15
C LYS A 110 3.52 1.15 -28.10
N ILE A 111 3.84 0.70 -26.89
CA ILE A 111 4.23 1.59 -25.79
C ILE A 111 5.53 2.34 -26.10
N SER A 112 6.50 1.67 -26.74
CA SER A 112 7.81 2.24 -27.06
C SER A 112 7.76 3.51 -27.93
N VAL A 113 6.66 3.72 -28.67
CA VAL A 113 6.44 4.88 -29.55
C VAL A 113 5.40 5.86 -29.01
N SER A 114 4.97 5.68 -27.76
CA SER A 114 3.95 6.49 -27.09
C SER A 114 4.53 7.26 -25.90
N ASN A 115 3.78 8.23 -25.36
CA ASN A 115 4.11 8.92 -24.11
C ASN A 115 3.53 8.21 -22.87
N TRP A 116 3.25 6.92 -23.00
CA TRP A 116 2.67 6.11 -21.92
C TRP A 116 3.69 5.13 -21.36
N SER A 117 3.59 4.86 -20.07
CA SER A 117 4.32 3.79 -19.40
C SER A 117 3.36 2.71 -18.89
N ILE A 118 3.80 1.46 -18.89
CA ILE A 118 3.04 0.36 -18.28
C ILE A 118 3.92 -0.31 -17.24
N PHE A 119 3.36 -0.54 -16.07
CA PHE A 119 3.95 -1.25 -14.94
C PHE A 119 3.15 -2.51 -14.66
N LEU A 120 3.81 -3.66 -14.71
CA LEU A 120 3.21 -4.97 -14.44
C LEU A 120 3.61 -5.44 -13.05
N SER A 121 2.64 -5.81 -12.22
CA SER A 121 2.93 -6.60 -11.01
C SER A 121 3.38 -7.99 -11.42
N ILE A 122 4.51 -8.43 -10.91
CA ILE A 122 5.05 -9.79 -11.09
C ILE A 122 5.46 -10.33 -9.73
N SER A 123 4.91 -11.46 -9.33
CA SER A 123 5.40 -12.22 -8.18
C SER A 123 6.48 -13.21 -8.61
N GLU A 124 7.61 -13.28 -7.87
CA GLU A 124 8.71 -14.18 -8.19
C GLU A 124 8.33 -15.66 -8.13
N ASP A 125 7.40 -16.00 -7.24
CA ASP A 125 6.98 -17.38 -6.99
C ASP A 125 5.92 -17.87 -7.97
N SER A 126 5.40 -16.99 -8.83
CA SER A 126 4.32 -17.32 -9.77
C SER A 126 4.79 -17.86 -11.12
N PHE A 127 6.10 -17.88 -11.35
CA PHE A 127 6.68 -18.22 -12.64
C PHE A 127 7.93 -19.09 -12.48
N ASP A 128 8.11 -20.05 -13.38
CA ASP A 128 9.37 -20.78 -13.46
C ASP A 128 10.51 -19.87 -13.96
N GLN A 129 11.75 -20.32 -13.80
CA GLN A 129 12.93 -19.52 -14.17
C GLN A 129 12.95 -19.12 -15.67
N GLN A 130 12.46 -19.97 -16.57
CA GLN A 130 12.43 -19.68 -17.99
C GLN A 130 11.35 -18.65 -18.33
N GLN A 131 10.16 -18.80 -17.77
CA GLN A 131 9.05 -17.86 -17.89
C GLN A 131 9.44 -16.49 -17.36
N ARG A 132 10.07 -16.42 -16.19
CA ARG A 132 10.58 -15.16 -15.61
C ARG A 132 11.58 -14.48 -16.52
N SER A 133 12.57 -15.23 -17.02
CA SER A 133 13.59 -14.68 -17.92
C SER A 133 12.97 -14.11 -19.20
N ARG A 134 11.94 -14.78 -19.74
CA ARG A 134 11.18 -14.29 -20.90
C ARG A 134 10.35 -13.05 -20.58
N MET A 135 9.72 -12.99 -19.41
CA MET A 135 8.95 -11.82 -18.97
C MET A 135 9.84 -10.61 -18.76
N TYR A 136 10.94 -10.75 -18.01
CA TYR A 136 11.86 -9.64 -17.74
C TYR A 136 12.60 -9.11 -18.96
N ARG A 137 12.65 -9.89 -20.05
CA ARG A 137 13.14 -9.39 -21.34
C ARG A 137 12.19 -8.37 -21.97
N GLU A 138 10.89 -8.58 -21.86
CA GLU A 138 9.86 -7.69 -22.44
C GLU A 138 9.44 -6.57 -21.48
N ALA A 139 9.47 -6.85 -20.18
CA ALA A 139 9.15 -5.93 -19.10
C ALA A 139 10.28 -5.97 -18.04
N PRO A 140 11.35 -5.18 -18.23
CA PRO A 140 12.47 -5.14 -17.28
C PRO A 140 12.02 -4.73 -15.87
N LEU A 141 12.66 -5.27 -14.85
CA LEU A 141 12.38 -4.95 -13.45
C LEU A 141 12.73 -3.49 -13.14
N VAL A 142 11.84 -2.79 -12.44
CA VAL A 142 12.11 -1.45 -11.90
C VAL A 142 13.02 -1.58 -10.68
N GLU A 143 14.16 -0.89 -10.72
CA GLU A 143 15.05 -0.75 -9.58
C GLU A 143 14.55 0.39 -8.68
N PHE A 144 14.13 0.04 -7.46
CA PHE A 144 13.81 1.02 -6.43
C PHE A 144 15.03 1.19 -5.52
N GLN A 145 15.44 2.43 -5.26
CA GLN A 145 16.51 2.68 -4.29
C GLN A 145 16.01 2.33 -2.88
N GLU A 146 16.44 1.18 -2.36
CA GLU A 146 16.27 0.88 -0.95
C GLU A 146 17.08 1.92 -0.15
N LYS A 147 16.39 2.82 0.55
CA LYS A 147 17.05 3.69 1.54
C LYS A 147 17.53 2.81 2.68
N SER A 148 18.76 2.36 2.60
CA SER A 148 19.47 1.74 3.72
C SER A 148 19.60 2.78 4.83
N ILE A 149 18.85 2.58 5.92
CA ILE A 149 19.05 3.32 7.16
C ILE A 149 20.38 2.81 7.72
N GLN A 150 21.45 3.59 7.58
CA GLN A 150 22.67 3.39 8.32
C GLN A 150 22.41 3.73 9.78
N SER A 151 22.00 2.74 10.57
CA SER A 151 22.09 2.78 12.02
C SER A 151 23.56 2.71 12.41
N HIS A 152 24.12 3.82 12.90
CA HIS A 152 25.32 3.82 13.70
C HIS A 152 25.01 3.10 15.02
N GLU A 153 25.39 1.83 15.13
CA GLU A 153 25.48 1.13 16.42
C GLU A 153 26.96 0.93 16.77
N GLU A 154 27.43 1.69 17.76
CA GLU A 154 28.62 1.31 18.51
C GLU A 154 28.30 0.07 19.35
N HIS A 155 28.83 -1.05 18.87
CA HIS A 155 29.43 -2.17 19.60
C HIS A 155 28.94 -2.41 21.04
N LEU A 156 28.22 -3.54 21.23
CA LEU A 156 28.55 -4.60 22.20
C LEU A 156 27.66 -5.82 21.90
N SER A 157 28.28 -6.91 21.45
CA SER A 157 27.67 -8.24 21.30
C SER A 157 28.14 -9.14 22.48
N PRO A 158 27.60 -10.36 22.72
CA PRO A 158 26.74 -11.16 21.83
C PRO A 158 25.54 -11.89 22.48
N SER A 159 24.78 -12.52 21.58
CA SER A 159 23.74 -13.56 21.77
C SER A 159 22.33 -13.08 22.12
N VAL A 160 21.58 -12.73 21.08
CA VAL A 160 20.20 -13.20 20.90
C VAL A 160 19.92 -13.28 19.41
N SER A 161 19.23 -14.35 19.04
CA SER A 161 18.97 -14.81 17.69
C SER A 161 18.47 -13.71 16.76
N ASP A 162 19.15 -13.61 15.63
CA ASP A 162 18.79 -12.81 14.47
C ASP A 162 17.39 -13.20 13.98
N SER A 163 16.45 -12.26 14.13
CA SER A 163 15.19 -12.25 13.41
C SER A 163 15.04 -10.85 12.85
N MET A 164 15.71 -10.63 11.71
CA MET A 164 15.43 -9.55 10.78
C MET A 164 13.92 -9.54 10.46
N VAL A 165 13.18 -8.65 11.12
CA VAL A 165 11.83 -8.27 10.69
C VAL A 165 12.00 -7.42 9.43
N ARG A 166 11.89 -8.08 8.27
CA ARG A 166 11.59 -7.42 7.00
C ARG A 166 10.28 -6.63 7.18
N PRO A 167 10.09 -5.46 6.56
CA PRO A 167 8.76 -4.88 6.43
C PRO A 167 8.01 -5.71 5.37
N SER A 168 7.73 -6.97 5.67
CA SER A 168 6.68 -7.72 5.02
C SER A 168 5.39 -6.95 5.28
N GLY A 169 4.64 -6.65 4.22
CA GLY A 169 3.38 -5.92 4.31
C GLY A 169 2.58 -6.42 5.51
N LEU A 170 2.17 -5.49 6.37
CA LEU A 170 1.53 -5.73 7.67
C LEU A 170 0.63 -6.97 7.60
N GLU A 171 1.18 -8.13 7.94
CA GLU A 171 0.36 -9.26 8.37
C GLU A 171 -0.34 -8.70 9.59
N MET A 172 -1.66 -8.54 9.45
CA MET A 172 -2.46 -7.83 10.43
C MET A 172 -2.58 -8.76 11.63
N ASP A 173 -1.57 -8.72 12.50
CA ASP A 173 -1.57 -9.49 13.73
C ASP A 173 -2.82 -9.09 14.49
N LEU A 174 -3.69 -10.05 14.70
CA LEU A 174 -4.89 -9.85 15.48
C LEU A 174 -4.54 -10.04 16.96
N ASN A 175 -5.17 -9.26 17.81
CA ASN A 175 -5.29 -9.55 19.23
C ASN A 175 -6.14 -10.83 19.42
N ASP A 176 -6.08 -11.42 20.62
CA ASP A 176 -6.88 -12.60 20.97
C ASP A 176 -8.40 -12.39 20.82
N ASP A 177 -8.82 -11.12 20.78
CA ASP A 177 -10.21 -10.69 20.56
C ASP A 177 -10.57 -10.47 19.07
N GLY A 178 -9.62 -10.69 18.14
CA GLY A 178 -9.80 -10.51 16.70
C GLY A 178 -9.63 -9.07 16.20
N THR A 179 -9.27 -8.11 17.07
CA THR A 179 -8.99 -6.72 16.65
C THR A 179 -7.58 -6.58 16.08
N PRO A 180 -7.34 -5.70 15.09
CA PRO A 180 -6.00 -5.43 14.59
C PRO A 180 -5.10 -4.87 15.69
N LYS A 181 -3.89 -5.40 15.85
CA LYS A 181 -2.90 -4.84 16.78
C LYS A 181 -2.45 -3.45 16.36
N LEU A 182 -2.27 -2.57 17.34
CA LEU A 182 -1.57 -1.31 17.13
C LEU A 182 -0.07 -1.59 17.03
N ILE A 183 0.54 -1.05 15.98
CA ILE A 183 1.97 -1.18 15.72
C ILE A 183 2.58 0.21 15.64
N LEU A 184 3.77 0.37 16.23
CA LEU A 184 4.54 1.59 16.14
C LEU A 184 5.08 1.78 14.72
N LEU A 185 4.66 2.87 14.07
CA LEU A 185 5.16 3.27 12.76
C LEU A 185 6.32 4.27 12.90
N THR A 186 7.27 4.24 11.96
CA THR A 186 8.38 5.19 11.89
C THR A 186 7.87 6.63 11.79
N ARG A 187 8.49 7.60 12.49
CA ARG A 187 8.15 9.03 12.36
C ARG A 187 8.32 9.47 10.90
N LEU A 188 7.42 10.31 10.39
CA LEU A 188 7.60 10.99 9.12
C LEU A 188 8.51 12.21 9.35
N PRO A 189 9.62 12.33 8.63
CA PRO A 189 10.49 13.50 8.74
C PRO A 189 9.80 14.74 8.19
N ARG A 190 10.12 15.92 8.74
CA ARG A 190 9.65 17.22 8.19
C ARG A 190 10.14 17.41 6.75
N THR A 191 11.38 17.02 6.48
CA THR A 191 11.99 17.13 5.16
C THR A 191 11.33 16.15 4.18
N GLY A 192 10.73 16.69 3.11
CA GLY A 192 10.02 15.90 2.12
C GLY A 192 8.65 15.40 2.60
N PHE A 193 8.12 15.94 3.69
CA PHE A 193 6.71 15.74 4.05
C PHE A 193 5.82 16.34 2.97
N THR A 194 4.78 15.63 2.59
CA THR A 194 3.78 16.09 1.62
C THR A 194 2.41 15.63 2.05
N LYS A 195 1.37 16.28 1.52
CA LYS A 195 -0.03 15.86 1.70
C LYS A 195 -0.25 14.37 1.37
N ASN A 196 0.41 13.88 0.32
CA ASN A 196 0.32 12.48 -0.08
C ASN A 196 0.94 11.53 0.96
N ILE A 197 2.09 11.90 1.54
CA ILE A 197 2.72 11.13 2.62
C ILE A 197 1.83 11.10 3.87
N LEU A 198 1.16 12.21 4.20
CA LEU A 198 0.19 12.25 5.30
C LEU A 198 -1.02 11.33 5.02
N GLN A 199 -1.58 11.38 3.81
CA GLN A 199 -2.68 10.49 3.40
C GLN A 199 -2.29 9.02 3.56
N ARG A 200 -1.09 8.63 3.13
CA ARG A 200 -0.60 7.26 3.30
C ARG A 200 -0.50 6.84 4.77
N ARG A 201 -0.03 7.75 5.63
CA ARG A 201 0.05 7.50 7.08
C ARG A 201 -1.34 7.33 7.71
N ILE A 202 -2.30 8.16 7.31
CA ILE A 202 -3.70 8.05 7.76
C ILE A 202 -4.28 6.68 7.41
N LEU A 203 -4.05 6.19 6.19
CA LEU A 203 -4.50 4.86 5.77
C LEU A 203 -3.88 3.74 6.63
N GLN A 204 -2.60 3.84 6.98
CA GLN A 204 -1.95 2.87 7.88
C GLN A 204 -2.59 2.86 9.27
N TRP A 205 -2.89 4.04 9.84
CA TRP A 205 -3.59 4.14 11.12
C TRP A 205 -5.02 3.58 11.06
N ARG A 206 -5.74 3.84 9.98
CA ARG A 206 -7.08 3.30 9.75
C ARG A 206 -7.09 1.77 9.65
N ARG A 207 -6.06 1.16 9.02
CA ARG A 207 -5.88 -0.31 8.98
C ARG A 207 -5.68 -0.93 10.37
N MET A 208 -5.10 -0.17 11.31
CA MET A 208 -4.98 -0.59 12.70
C MET A 208 -6.26 -0.37 13.52
N GLY A 209 -7.35 0.07 12.88
CA GLY A 209 -8.65 0.32 13.50
C GLY A 209 -8.75 1.67 14.21
N LEU A 210 -7.78 2.57 14.04
CA LEU A 210 -7.81 3.90 14.65
C LEU A 210 -8.80 4.82 13.92
N ASP A 211 -9.53 5.62 14.70
CA ASP A 211 -10.30 6.73 14.18
C ASP A 211 -9.34 7.83 13.72
N THR A 212 -9.45 8.20 12.45
CA THR A 212 -8.56 9.17 11.79
C THR A 212 -9.31 10.40 11.28
N THR A 213 -10.60 10.53 11.62
CA THR A 213 -11.46 11.62 11.14
C THR A 213 -10.86 13.01 11.40
N GLU A 214 -10.22 13.18 12.57
CA GLU A 214 -9.65 14.46 13.02
C GLU A 214 -8.41 14.91 12.22
N ILE A 215 -7.61 13.96 11.72
CA ILE A 215 -6.43 14.21 10.89
C ILE A 215 -6.81 14.27 9.41
N GLU A 216 -7.79 13.48 8.97
CA GLU A 216 -8.33 13.53 7.61
C GLU A 216 -8.86 14.92 7.26
N ALA A 217 -9.51 15.60 8.21
CA ALA A 217 -9.98 16.97 8.01
C ALA A 217 -8.85 17.95 7.64
N THR A 218 -7.61 17.69 8.07
CA THR A 218 -6.47 18.56 7.72
C THR A 218 -5.96 18.39 6.30
N LEU A 219 -6.35 17.30 5.63
CA LEU A 219 -6.09 17.12 4.20
C LEU A 219 -6.85 18.13 3.33
N TYR A 220 -7.86 18.83 3.86
CA TYR A 220 -8.52 19.91 3.12
C TYR A 220 -7.78 21.26 3.23
N SER A 221 -6.74 21.35 4.06
CA SER A 221 -5.85 22.51 4.11
C SER A 221 -4.91 22.51 2.90
N ASP A 222 -4.51 23.70 2.47
CA ASP A 222 -3.44 23.92 1.49
C ASP A 222 -2.08 24.20 2.17
N ASP A 223 -2.05 24.31 3.50
CA ASP A 223 -0.85 24.62 4.28
C ASP A 223 -0.17 23.33 4.81
N GLU A 224 1.02 23.04 4.29
CA GLU A 224 1.84 21.89 4.69
C GLU A 224 2.47 22.02 6.08
N GLU A 225 2.62 23.23 6.63
CA GLU A 225 3.04 23.41 8.03
C GLU A 225 1.94 22.93 8.97
N VAL A 226 0.72 23.41 8.73
CA VAL A 226 -0.46 23.04 9.54
C VAL A 226 -0.73 21.54 9.47
N MET A 227 -0.60 20.94 8.29
CA MET A 227 -0.72 19.48 8.12
C MET A 227 0.34 18.70 8.91
N TYR A 228 1.58 19.17 8.90
CA TYR A 228 2.66 18.50 9.63
C TYR A 228 2.54 18.64 11.14
N ASP A 229 2.20 19.82 11.64
CA ASP A 229 2.02 20.04 13.07
C ASP A 229 0.87 19.18 13.61
N ARG A 230 -0.22 19.08 12.83
CA ARG A 230 -1.31 18.18 13.16
C ARG A 230 -0.88 16.72 13.14
N TYR A 231 -0.14 16.32 12.11
CA TYR A 231 0.42 14.98 12.01
C TYR A 231 1.22 14.64 13.28
N VAL A 232 2.16 15.50 13.70
CA VAL A 232 2.99 15.27 14.89
C VAL A 232 2.14 15.08 16.15
N SER A 233 1.07 15.87 16.32
CA SER A 233 0.18 15.73 17.46
C SER A 233 -0.57 14.39 17.47
N VAL A 234 -1.10 13.95 16.33
CA VAL A 234 -1.85 12.69 16.22
C VAL A 234 -0.91 11.50 16.32
N GLU A 235 0.27 11.60 15.73
CA GLU A 235 1.34 10.62 15.79
C GLU A 235 1.74 10.30 17.23
N GLU A 236 1.91 11.32 18.07
CA GLU A 236 2.20 11.15 19.49
C GLU A 236 1.06 10.43 20.22
N ASN A 237 -0.20 10.79 19.94
CA ASN A 237 -1.37 10.09 20.50
C ASN A 237 -1.41 8.62 20.10
N VAL A 238 -1.06 8.28 18.86
CA VAL A 238 -1.00 6.89 18.40
C VAL A 238 0.09 6.12 19.14
N ARG A 239 1.27 6.70 19.37
CA ARG A 239 2.33 6.02 20.16
C ARG A 239 1.86 5.70 21.56
N ARG A 240 1.28 6.69 22.24
CA ARG A 240 0.71 6.54 23.58
C ARG A 240 -0.36 5.45 23.60
N ALA A 241 -1.24 5.43 22.60
CA ALA A 241 -2.26 4.40 22.47
C ALA A 241 -1.67 3.00 22.25
N THR A 242 -0.62 2.85 21.45
CA THR A 242 0.07 1.57 21.24
C THR A 242 0.71 1.04 22.53
N GLU A 243 1.36 1.92 23.30
CA GLU A 243 1.96 1.55 24.58
C GLU A 243 0.90 1.14 25.62
N LEU A 244 -0.19 1.89 25.71
CA LEU A 244 -1.33 1.57 26.56
C LEU A 244 -2.00 0.26 26.16
N GLU A 245 -2.22 0.00 24.87
CA GLU A 245 -2.81 -1.25 24.40
C GLU A 245 -1.97 -2.44 24.86
N ARG A 246 -0.66 -2.36 24.67
CA ARG A 246 0.25 -3.43 25.10
C ARG A 246 0.13 -3.68 26.61
N TYR A 247 0.15 -2.62 27.42
CA TYR A 247 0.00 -2.75 28.86
C TYR A 247 -1.35 -3.36 29.26
N ILE A 248 -2.45 -2.88 28.68
CA ILE A 248 -3.81 -3.35 28.97
C ILE A 248 -3.94 -4.83 28.58
N MET A 249 -3.38 -5.22 27.44
CA MET A 249 -3.37 -6.62 26.99
C MET A 249 -2.66 -7.54 27.98
N GLU A 250 -1.53 -7.11 28.52
CA GLU A 250 -0.67 -7.89 29.41
C GLU A 250 -1.14 -7.89 30.88
N ASN A 251 -1.74 -6.79 31.37
CA ASN A 251 -1.94 -6.57 32.81
C ASN A 251 -3.41 -6.45 33.26
N VAL A 252 -4.36 -6.16 32.36
CA VAL A 252 -5.77 -5.97 32.72
C VAL A 252 -6.54 -7.27 32.53
N MET A 253 -7.03 -7.84 33.64
CA MET A 253 -7.75 -9.12 33.65
C MET A 253 -9.26 -8.96 33.46
N ASP A 254 -9.83 -7.80 33.81
CA ASP A 254 -11.27 -7.55 33.65
C ASP A 254 -11.61 -7.31 32.17
N THR A 255 -12.43 -8.20 31.59
CA THR A 255 -12.79 -8.16 30.18
C THR A 255 -13.61 -6.92 29.81
N GLN A 256 -14.48 -6.42 30.70
CA GLN A 256 -15.31 -5.25 30.41
C GLN A 256 -14.46 -3.99 30.43
N GLU A 257 -13.61 -3.84 31.44
CA GLU A 257 -12.66 -2.74 31.56
C GLU A 257 -11.73 -2.69 30.35
N LYS A 258 -11.15 -3.85 29.98
CA LYS A 258 -10.31 -4.01 28.80
C LYS A 258 -11.02 -3.58 27.53
N THR A 259 -12.26 -4.04 27.30
CA THR A 259 -13.03 -3.66 26.09
C THR A 259 -13.28 -2.16 26.01
N ILE A 260 -13.64 -1.52 27.14
CA ILE A 260 -13.89 -0.07 27.19
C ILE A 260 -12.60 0.70 26.92
N ALA A 261 -11.49 0.30 27.54
CA ALA A 261 -10.20 0.96 27.36
C ALA A 261 -9.72 0.85 25.90
N LEU A 262 -9.76 -0.34 25.30
CA LEU A 262 -9.37 -0.53 23.89
C LEU A 262 -10.23 0.28 22.92
N PHE A 263 -11.54 0.36 23.15
CA PHE A 263 -12.42 1.19 22.34
C PHE A 263 -11.99 2.67 22.39
N ARG A 264 -11.68 3.19 23.59
CA ARG A 264 -11.17 4.57 23.77
C ARG A 264 -9.82 4.79 23.09
N LEU A 265 -8.91 3.80 23.16
CA LEU A 265 -7.63 3.85 22.45
C LEU A 265 -7.84 3.94 20.94
N ARG A 266 -8.79 3.20 20.37
CA ARG A 266 -9.13 3.27 18.94
C ARG A 266 -9.66 4.64 18.53
N GLN A 267 -10.40 5.31 19.41
CA GLN A 267 -10.86 6.68 19.17
C GLN A 267 -9.78 7.75 19.47
N LEU A 268 -8.62 7.36 19.99
CA LEU A 268 -7.58 8.28 20.49
C LEU A 268 -8.10 9.29 21.52
N THR A 269 -9.08 8.90 22.34
CA THR A 269 -9.73 9.80 23.32
C THR A 269 -9.40 9.44 24.77
N GLY A 270 -9.16 10.46 25.58
CA GLY A 270 -8.94 10.31 27.02
C GLY A 270 -7.68 9.52 27.40
N LEU A 271 -6.65 9.59 26.57
CA LEU A 271 -5.36 8.91 26.80
C LEU A 271 -4.73 9.32 28.14
N ASP A 272 -4.80 10.59 28.53
CA ASP A 272 -4.27 11.08 29.81
C ASP A 272 -4.92 10.40 31.03
N GLU A 273 -6.22 10.10 30.94
CA GLU A 273 -6.95 9.42 32.01
C GLU A 273 -6.56 7.94 32.08
N LEU A 274 -6.43 7.28 30.92
CA LEU A 274 -6.02 5.88 30.83
C LEU A 274 -4.58 5.70 31.33
N GLU A 275 -3.66 6.59 30.97
CA GLU A 275 -2.29 6.58 31.49
C GLU A 275 -2.25 6.77 33.00
N ARG A 276 -3.02 7.72 33.55
CA ARG A 276 -3.11 7.88 35.00
C ARG A 276 -3.68 6.64 35.67
N THR A 277 -4.57 5.90 35.01
CA THR A 277 -5.19 4.71 35.59
C THR A 277 -4.24 3.51 35.55
N TYR A 278 -3.50 3.34 34.44
CA TYR A 278 -2.71 2.13 34.19
C TYR A 278 -1.21 2.27 34.46
N PHE A 279 -0.64 3.48 34.33
CA PHE A 279 0.78 3.74 34.57
C PHE A 279 1.08 4.46 35.89
N SER A 280 0.06 4.88 36.64
CA SER A 280 0.27 5.34 38.02
C SER A 280 0.38 4.15 38.97
N ASN A 281 1.53 3.48 38.93
CA ASN A 281 2.03 2.62 40.01
C ASN A 281 3.47 3.00 40.34
#